data_AF-A0A9N8H2Z1-F1
#
_entry.id   AF-A0A9N8H2Z1-F1
#
_cell.length_a   1.000
_cell.length_b   1.000
_cell.length_c   1.000
_cell.angle_alpha   90.00
_cell.angle_beta   90.00
_cell.angle_gamma   90.00
#
_symmetry.space_group_name_H-M   'P 1'
#
loop_
_entity.id
_entity.type
_entity.pdbx_description
1 polymer ?
#
loop_
_entity_poly.entity_id
_entity_poly.type
_entity_poly.pdbx_seq_one_letter_code
_entity_poly.pdbx_strand_id
1 'polypeptide(L)'
;MAELKRSESECQELLALYVSLHRPDPSKLLSIESELEESHPALVAVKEASSTSSSDSAGGASVVKEEEVLKALESIDLRLKDLEPRMQKMGKRLEEKDPISGAPRYGAKTAERVRHLLALFQALQKVVGYAFGLSEEESLSDGTNSDDCVVARLRETVAAQKAQEAAQGQQQEKLKEAEERRKLEEEERQRQQEEQKRLQAEQERKRQEEEIAQRAEASRLAARQAQEAAAQAERDWINSIPKGPEGVRTQMKIIKQSTQDDPQAKTTALQALLTIFTQIAQKPEEINFRRIRRDHPKFHQDIGRHKGGRELLIAAGFKLQTLDDIPCFFSKEPDLETDMDGWSLWFDNLKANLQVVQEEIE
;
A
#
# COMPACT_ATOMS: atom_id res chain seq x y z
N MET A 1 28.71 31.60 69.91
CA MET A 1 28.56 30.13 69.98
C MET A 1 27.77 29.55 68.81
N ALA A 2 26.61 30.11 68.42
CA ALA A 2 25.86 29.62 67.25
C ALA A 2 26.65 29.72 65.93
N GLU A 3 27.33 30.85 65.68
CA GLU A 3 28.20 31.06 64.49
C GLU A 3 29.33 30.02 64.41
N LEU A 4 29.97 29.69 65.54
CA LEU A 4 31.03 28.69 65.63
C LEU A 4 30.53 27.28 65.25
N LYS A 5 29.41 26.84 65.84
CA LYS A 5 28.81 25.54 65.53
C LYS A 5 28.39 25.42 64.06
N ARG A 6 27.87 26.51 63.48
CA ARG A 6 27.47 26.55 62.06
C ARG A 6 28.68 26.40 61.15
N SER A 7 29.74 27.18 61.39
CA SER A 7 30.97 27.07 60.59
C SER A 7 31.66 25.72 60.74
N GLU A 8 31.63 25.12 61.94
CA GLU A 8 32.14 23.77 62.18
C GLU A 8 31.38 22.70 61.39
N SER A 9 30.05 22.74 61.42
CA SER A 9 29.20 21.86 60.62
C SER A 9 29.48 22.03 59.12
N GLU A 10 29.63 23.28 58.65
CA GLU A 10 29.85 23.58 57.25
C GLU A 10 31.22 23.08 56.76
N CYS A 11 32.29 23.23 57.55
CA CYS A 11 33.60 22.65 57.23
C CYS A 11 33.58 21.11 57.23
N GLN A 12 32.86 20.49 58.18
CA GLN A 12 32.72 19.03 58.23
C GLN A 12 31.94 18.48 57.04
N GLU A 13 30.88 19.16 56.60
CA GLU A 13 30.15 18.82 55.37
C GLU A 13 31.03 18.93 54.13
N LEU A 14 31.81 20.02 54.01
CA LEU A 14 32.72 20.22 52.89
C LEU A 14 33.82 19.16 52.85
N LEU A 15 34.37 18.80 54.01
CA LEU A 15 35.33 17.70 54.13
C LEU A 15 34.68 16.37 53.71
N ALA A 16 33.49 16.06 54.21
CA ALA A 16 32.78 14.84 53.85
C ALA A 16 32.51 14.76 52.34
N LEU A 17 32.11 15.89 51.73
CA LEU A 17 31.87 15.99 50.30
C LEU A 17 33.18 15.81 49.53
N TYR A 18 34.27 16.48 49.91
CA TYR A 18 35.59 16.29 49.30
C TYR A 18 36.07 14.82 49.38
N VAL A 19 35.98 14.21 50.56
CA VAL A 19 36.35 12.80 50.78
C VAL A 19 35.48 11.85 49.93
N SER A 20 34.20 12.17 49.75
CA SER A 20 33.31 11.38 48.90
C SER A 20 33.68 11.45 47.41
N LEU A 21 34.17 12.61 46.94
CA LEU A 21 34.68 12.78 45.58
C LEU A 21 36.00 12.07 45.35
N HIS A 22 36.82 12.00 46.39
CA HIS A 22 38.13 11.38 46.30
C HIS A 22 38.13 9.88 46.48
N ARG A 23 36.97 9.23 46.69
CA ARG A 23 36.80 7.79 46.96
C ARG A 23 37.98 6.97 46.41
N PRO A 24 39.04 6.79 47.22
CA PRO A 24 40.29 6.34 46.66
C PRO A 24 40.10 4.91 46.23
N ASP A 25 40.72 4.56 45.11
CA ASP A 25 41.20 3.20 44.96
C ASP A 25 41.92 2.85 46.28
N PRO A 26 41.41 1.90 47.09
CA PRO A 26 41.74 1.76 48.52
C PRO A 26 43.23 1.57 48.81
N SER A 27 44.04 1.32 47.77
CA SER A 27 45.49 1.21 47.79
C SER A 27 46.24 2.52 48.04
N LYS A 28 45.66 3.71 47.77
CA LYS A 28 46.35 5.02 47.94
C LYS A 28 46.01 5.78 49.23
N LEU A 29 44.99 5.34 49.99
CA LEU A 29 44.61 5.96 51.27
C LEU A 29 45.62 5.78 52.40
N LEU A 30 46.36 4.67 52.36
CA LEU A 30 47.23 4.25 53.46
C LEU A 30 48.39 5.23 53.73
N SER A 31 48.77 6.07 52.76
CA SER A 31 49.85 7.04 52.97
C SER A 31 49.38 8.36 53.58
N ILE A 32 48.21 8.87 53.20
CA ILE A 32 47.67 10.14 53.72
C ILE A 32 46.99 9.93 55.08
N GLU A 33 46.34 8.78 55.30
CA GLU A 33 45.81 8.42 56.62
C GLU A 33 46.95 8.34 57.66
N SER A 34 48.18 7.93 57.27
CA SER A 34 49.33 7.88 58.19
C SER A 34 49.83 9.27 58.64
N GLU A 35 49.78 10.30 57.78
CA GLU A 35 50.20 11.67 58.13
C GLU A 35 49.14 12.43 58.94
N LEU A 36 47.84 12.11 58.76
CA LEU A 36 46.75 12.67 59.58
C LEU A 36 46.60 11.95 60.93
N GLU A 37 46.91 10.66 61.01
CA GLU A 37 46.86 9.88 62.27
C GLU A 37 47.93 10.32 63.27
N GLU A 38 49.10 10.78 62.81
CA GLU A 38 50.14 11.32 63.71
C GLU A 38 49.74 12.62 64.40
N SER A 39 48.76 13.37 63.87
CA SER A 39 48.41 14.69 64.39
C SER A 39 47.12 14.73 65.24
N HIS A 40 46.16 13.80 65.10
CA HIS A 40 44.92 13.80 65.91
C HIS A 40 44.24 12.42 66.08
N PRO A 41 44.46 11.70 67.20
CA PRO A 41 43.99 10.31 67.41
C PRO A 41 42.48 10.13 67.73
N ALA A 42 41.66 11.18 67.66
CA ALA A 42 40.27 11.16 68.17
C ALA A 42 39.19 10.75 67.14
N LEU A 43 39.54 10.39 65.90
CA LEU A 43 38.57 10.19 64.80
C LEU A 43 38.40 8.74 64.30
N VAL A 44 38.97 7.74 64.97
CA VAL A 44 39.10 6.36 64.43
C VAL A 44 37.87 5.45 64.69
N ALA A 45 36.80 5.90 65.35
CA ALA A 45 35.79 4.97 65.90
C ALA A 45 34.52 4.66 65.04
N VAL A 46 34.46 4.98 63.74
CA VAL A 46 33.27 4.69 62.91
C VAL A 46 33.67 4.22 61.51
N LYS A 47 34.09 2.96 61.34
CA LYS A 47 34.43 2.45 59.99
C LYS A 47 34.23 0.94 59.76
N GLU A 48 33.38 0.27 60.53
CA GLU A 48 33.02 -1.13 60.29
C GLU A 48 31.52 -1.33 60.14
N ALA A 49 30.98 -1.04 58.96
CA ALA A 49 29.79 -1.69 58.39
C ALA A 49 29.50 -1.09 57.01
N SER A 50 29.95 -1.74 55.94
CA SER A 50 29.26 -1.84 54.64
C SER A 50 30.24 -2.29 53.56
N SER A 51 30.34 -3.60 53.37
CA SER A 51 31.02 -4.20 52.21
C SER A 51 30.14 -5.32 51.67
N THR A 52 29.39 -5.06 50.59
CA THR A 52 28.97 -6.12 49.66
C THR A 52 28.45 -5.59 48.32
N SER A 53 29.04 -6.15 47.26
CA SER A 53 28.50 -6.55 45.93
C SER A 53 28.15 -5.54 44.82
N SER A 54 28.95 -5.67 43.74
CA SER A 54 28.63 -5.95 42.32
C SER A 54 27.82 -4.97 41.44
N SER A 55 28.38 -4.63 40.26
CA SER A 55 27.80 -5.02 38.94
C SER A 55 28.63 -4.52 37.75
N ASP A 56 28.88 -5.41 36.79
CA ASP A 56 29.38 -5.14 35.44
C ASP A 56 28.37 -4.33 34.59
N SER A 57 28.83 -3.22 34.00
CA SER A 57 28.28 -2.61 32.79
C SER A 57 29.29 -1.61 32.20
N ALA A 58 30.04 -2.07 31.20
CA ALA A 58 31.10 -1.33 30.56
C ALA A 58 30.55 -0.41 29.45
N GLY A 59 30.86 0.89 29.54
CA GLY A 59 30.88 1.79 28.36
C GLY A 59 30.31 3.20 28.55
N GLY A 60 29.32 3.40 29.42
CA GLY A 60 28.61 4.69 29.52
C GLY A 60 28.63 5.37 30.90
N ALA A 61 29.13 4.70 31.94
CA ALA A 61 28.99 5.16 33.32
C ALA A 61 30.19 5.98 33.87
N SER A 62 31.19 6.29 33.03
CA SER A 62 32.37 7.07 33.46
C SER A 62 32.18 8.59 33.27
N VAL A 63 31.43 9.00 32.24
CA VAL A 63 31.32 10.40 31.80
C VAL A 63 30.56 11.25 32.81
N VAL A 64 29.46 10.72 33.35
CA VAL A 64 28.65 11.42 34.37
C VAL A 64 29.47 11.68 35.62
N LYS A 65 30.45 10.82 35.93
CA LYS A 65 31.28 10.95 37.13
C LYS A 65 32.28 12.10 37.04
N GLU A 66 32.86 12.37 35.86
CA GLU A 66 33.86 13.44 35.71
C GLU A 66 33.23 14.84 35.75
N GLU A 67 32.08 15.02 35.09
CA GLU A 67 31.34 16.28 35.15
C GLU A 67 30.74 16.53 36.55
N GLU A 68 30.25 15.50 37.23
CA GLU A 68 29.78 15.60 38.61
C GLU A 68 30.92 15.92 39.58
N VAL A 69 32.08 15.29 39.43
CA VAL A 69 33.27 15.59 40.25
C VAL A 69 33.75 17.01 40.04
N LEU A 70 33.79 17.50 38.80
CA LEU A 70 34.14 18.88 38.49
C LEU A 70 33.18 19.87 39.16
N LYS A 71 31.87 19.68 38.98
CA LYS A 71 30.84 20.54 39.61
C LYS A 71 30.93 20.54 41.13
N ALA A 72 31.22 19.38 41.71
CA ALA A 72 31.34 19.24 43.15
C ALA A 72 32.60 19.92 43.70
N LEU A 73 33.75 19.82 43.01
CA LEU A 73 34.98 20.56 43.36
C LEU A 73 34.79 22.08 43.26
N GLU A 74 34.14 22.56 42.20
CA GLU A 74 33.78 23.98 42.04
C GLU A 74 32.83 24.46 43.14
N SER A 75 31.87 23.60 43.55
CA SER A 75 30.97 23.91 44.66
C SER A 75 31.70 23.99 46.00
N ILE A 76 32.67 23.12 46.26
CA ILE A 76 33.49 23.16 47.48
C ILE A 76 34.33 24.45 47.50
N ASP A 77 35.02 24.78 46.41
CA ASP A 77 35.85 26.00 46.32
C ASP A 77 35.04 27.27 46.58
N LEU A 78 33.85 27.37 45.98
CA LEU A 78 32.95 28.51 46.20
C LEU A 78 32.52 28.62 47.66
N ARG A 79 32.13 27.50 48.29
CA ARG A 79 31.71 27.49 49.71
C ARG A 79 32.87 27.78 50.67
N LEU A 80 34.10 27.36 50.33
CA LEU A 80 35.29 27.69 51.13
C LEU A 80 35.59 29.20 51.08
N LYS A 81 35.49 29.82 49.91
CA LYS A 81 35.64 31.27 49.75
C LYS A 81 34.58 32.04 50.56
N ASP A 82 33.35 31.56 50.62
CA ASP A 82 32.29 32.16 51.43
C ASP A 82 32.52 32.03 52.95
N LEU A 83 33.23 30.98 53.39
CA LEU A 83 33.58 30.74 54.80
C LEU A 83 34.78 31.58 55.27
N GLU A 84 35.64 32.00 54.36
CA GLU A 84 36.91 32.66 54.66
C GLU A 84 36.78 33.91 55.55
N PRO A 85 35.86 34.86 55.31
CA PRO A 85 35.71 36.04 56.17
C PRO A 85 35.31 35.68 57.61
N ARG A 86 34.55 34.59 57.79
CA ARG A 86 34.15 34.11 59.13
C ARG A 86 35.34 33.50 59.86
N MET A 87 36.17 32.73 59.15
CA MET A 87 37.38 32.13 59.70
C MET A 87 38.40 33.20 60.11
N GLN A 88 38.65 34.18 59.25
CA GLN A 88 39.53 35.32 59.56
C GLN A 88 39.05 36.09 60.80
N LYS A 89 37.74 36.36 60.91
CA LYS A 89 37.13 37.00 62.10
C LYS A 89 37.29 36.16 63.36
N MET A 90 37.14 34.84 63.28
CA MET A 90 37.33 33.95 64.43
C MET A 90 38.80 33.87 64.85
N GLY A 91 39.73 33.82 63.89
CA GLY A 91 41.18 33.89 64.13
C GLY A 91 41.58 35.19 64.83
N LYS A 92 41.14 36.34 64.32
CA LYS A 92 41.40 37.65 64.95
C LYS A 92 40.88 37.70 66.40
N ARG A 93 39.65 37.22 66.63
CA ARG A 93 39.04 37.18 67.97
C ARG A 93 39.74 36.23 68.94
N LEU A 94 40.46 35.23 68.43
CA LEU A 94 41.24 34.29 69.24
C LEU A 94 42.47 34.98 69.87
N GLU A 95 43.05 35.96 69.15
CA GLU A 95 44.22 36.73 69.60
C GLU A 95 43.84 37.94 70.47
N GLU A 96 42.61 38.45 70.33
CA GLU A 96 42.10 39.55 71.14
C GLU A 96 42.02 39.16 72.63
N LYS A 97 42.55 40.04 73.48
CA LYS A 97 42.39 39.99 74.94
C LYS A 97 41.25 40.93 75.35
N ASP A 98 40.49 40.53 76.36
CA ASP A 98 39.48 41.40 76.96
C ASP A 98 40.16 42.65 77.56
N PRO A 99 39.75 43.87 77.16
CA PRO A 99 40.40 45.11 77.59
C PRO A 99 40.31 45.38 79.09
N ILE A 100 39.36 44.75 79.80
CA ILE A 100 39.15 44.96 81.24
C ILE A 100 39.87 43.90 82.05
N SER A 101 39.76 42.63 81.67
CA SER A 101 40.31 41.51 82.44
C SER A 101 41.71 41.07 81.99
N GLY A 102 42.15 41.47 80.80
CA GLY A 102 43.39 40.99 80.17
C GLY A 102 43.38 39.51 79.79
N ALA A 103 42.29 38.79 80.07
CA ALA A 103 42.12 37.39 79.75
C ALA A 103 41.84 37.19 78.25
N PRO A 104 42.13 36.01 77.69
CA PRO A 104 41.76 35.69 76.31
C PRO A 104 40.24 35.83 76.10
N ARG A 105 39.83 36.43 74.97
CA ARG A 105 38.42 36.68 74.67
C ARG A 105 37.58 35.39 74.59
N TYR A 106 38.19 34.28 74.22
CA TYR A 106 37.58 32.96 74.28
C TYR A 106 38.08 32.19 75.50
N GLY A 107 37.15 31.58 76.25
CA GLY A 107 37.52 30.61 77.29
C GLY A 107 38.26 29.41 76.69
N ALA A 108 39.11 28.75 77.48
CA ALA A 108 40.06 27.72 77.01
C ALA A 108 39.45 26.67 76.06
N LYS A 109 38.27 26.12 76.40
CA LYS A 109 37.56 25.13 75.56
C LYS A 109 37.09 25.69 74.22
N THR A 110 36.62 26.94 74.19
CA THR A 110 36.17 27.60 72.95
C THR A 110 37.37 27.97 72.09
N ALA A 111 38.47 28.43 72.70
CA ALA A 111 39.71 28.73 72.01
C ALA A 111 40.30 27.50 71.30
N GLU A 112 40.30 26.34 71.97
CA GLU A 112 40.74 25.08 71.39
C GLU A 112 39.89 24.64 70.19
N ARG A 113 38.56 24.73 70.30
CA ARG A 113 37.65 24.44 69.18
C ARG A 113 37.85 25.39 67.99
N VAL A 114 38.08 26.68 68.24
CA VAL A 114 38.37 27.65 67.19
C VAL A 114 39.69 27.33 66.51
N ARG A 115 40.75 26.94 67.25
CA ARG A 115 42.03 26.51 66.66
C ARG A 115 41.85 25.27 65.77
N HIS A 116 41.12 24.27 66.25
CA HIS A 116 40.85 23.07 65.47
C HIS A 116 40.06 23.38 64.19
N LEU A 117 39.04 24.23 64.28
CA LEU A 117 38.26 24.67 63.12
C LEU A 117 39.11 25.43 62.09
N LEU A 118 39.99 26.33 62.54
CA LEU A 118 40.91 27.06 61.66
C LEU A 118 41.92 26.12 60.98
N ALA A 119 42.46 25.15 61.72
CA ALA A 119 43.35 24.13 61.17
C ALA A 119 42.64 23.28 60.11
N LEU A 120 41.40 22.87 60.38
CA LEU A 120 40.58 22.13 59.41
C LEU A 120 40.29 22.96 58.15
N PHE A 121 39.93 24.24 58.32
CA PHE A 121 39.68 25.13 57.20
C PHE A 121 40.93 25.36 56.34
N GLN A 122 42.09 25.58 56.96
CA GLN A 122 43.37 25.70 56.25
C GLN A 122 43.74 24.41 55.52
N ALA A 123 43.53 23.24 56.14
CA ALA A 123 43.75 21.95 55.49
C ALA A 123 42.85 21.80 54.25
N LEU A 124 41.56 22.14 54.36
CA LEU A 124 40.62 22.13 53.23
C LEU A 124 41.03 23.13 52.13
N GLN A 125 41.42 24.35 52.49
CA GLN A 125 41.90 25.35 51.53
C GLN A 125 43.13 24.85 50.77
N LYS A 126 44.10 24.23 51.45
CA LYS A 126 45.28 23.64 50.81
C LYS A 126 44.90 22.52 49.85
N VAL A 127 44.09 21.58 50.32
CA VAL A 127 43.69 20.40 49.57
C VAL A 127 42.87 20.76 48.32
N VAL A 128 41.95 21.72 48.44
CA VAL A 128 41.20 22.26 47.30
C VAL A 128 42.12 23.11 46.42
N GLY A 129 42.99 23.93 47.01
CA GLY A 129 44.01 24.69 46.31
C GLY A 129 44.86 23.80 45.38
N TYR A 130 45.34 22.66 45.87
CA TYR A 130 46.06 21.67 45.05
C TYR A 130 45.21 21.14 43.89
N ALA A 131 43.93 20.85 44.11
CA ALA A 131 43.04 20.41 43.03
C ALA A 131 42.87 21.47 41.92
N PHE A 132 42.94 22.75 42.29
CA PHE A 132 42.87 23.90 41.38
C PHE A 132 44.25 24.41 40.89
N GLY A 133 45.36 23.86 41.37
CA GLY A 133 46.71 24.27 41.00
C GLY A 133 47.24 25.50 41.76
N LEU A 134 46.60 25.88 42.86
CA LEU A 134 47.00 26.98 43.75
C LEU A 134 47.89 26.42 44.88
N SER A 135 49.15 26.12 44.57
CA SER A 135 50.17 25.74 45.57
C SER A 135 50.99 26.98 45.95
N GLU A 136 50.92 27.44 47.20
CA GLU A 136 51.63 28.63 47.69
C GLU A 136 53.14 28.42 47.90
N GLU A 137 53.68 27.23 47.63
CA GLU A 137 55.13 27.03 47.66
C GLU A 137 55.78 27.44 46.33
N GLU A 138 55.85 28.76 46.10
CA GLU A 138 56.84 29.38 45.22
C GLU A 138 58.24 29.28 45.86
N SER A 139 58.77 28.06 45.94
CA SER A 139 60.20 27.85 46.17
C SER A 139 60.88 27.61 44.83
N LEU A 140 61.36 28.72 44.24
CA LEU A 140 62.45 28.85 43.28
C LEU A 140 63.07 27.53 42.75
N SER A 141 62.38 26.82 41.86
CA SER A 141 63.02 25.84 40.98
C SER A 141 62.25 25.68 39.67
N ASP A 142 62.80 26.37 38.66
CA ASP A 142 62.84 26.07 37.23
C ASP A 142 61.84 25.04 36.65
N GLY A 143 60.89 25.56 35.87
CA GLY A 143 60.67 25.07 34.51
C GLY A 143 59.94 23.75 34.29
N THR A 144 59.00 23.35 35.15
CA THR A 144 58.05 22.27 34.81
C THR A 144 56.61 22.76 34.86
N ASN A 145 55.90 22.52 33.75
CA ASN A 145 54.66 23.18 33.37
C ASN A 145 53.55 23.05 34.42
N SER A 146 53.07 24.20 34.87
CA SER A 146 51.87 24.43 35.67
C SER A 146 50.56 24.13 34.89
N ASP A 147 50.52 23.08 34.07
CA ASP A 147 49.34 22.65 33.32
C ASP A 147 48.64 21.42 33.95
N ASP A 148 49.11 21.00 35.12
CA ASP A 148 48.77 19.68 35.69
C ASP A 148 47.78 19.73 36.87
N CYS A 149 46.89 20.72 36.89
CA CYS A 149 45.82 20.78 37.88
C CYS A 149 44.65 19.85 37.51
N VAL A 150 44.14 19.13 38.50
CA VAL A 150 43.09 18.11 38.33
C VAL A 150 41.84 18.71 37.69
N VAL A 151 41.46 19.92 38.10
CA VAL A 151 40.31 20.65 37.56
C VAL A 151 40.50 21.02 36.08
N ALA A 152 41.70 21.41 35.66
CA ALA A 152 41.99 21.74 34.25
C ALA A 152 41.85 20.50 33.36
N ARG A 153 42.40 19.36 33.79
CA ARG A 153 42.25 18.08 33.07
C ARG A 153 40.79 17.61 33.02
N LEU A 154 40.04 17.78 34.11
CA LEU A 154 38.60 17.46 34.13
C LEU A 154 37.79 18.36 33.19
N ARG A 155 38.13 19.65 33.09
CA ARG A 155 37.48 20.56 32.15
C ARG A 155 37.76 20.19 30.69
N GLU A 156 39.00 19.85 30.38
CA GLU A 156 39.40 19.46 29.03
C GLU A 156 38.74 18.13 28.60
N THR A 157 38.73 17.13 29.48
CA THR A 157 38.07 15.84 29.22
C THR A 157 36.56 15.98 29.02
N VAL A 158 35.87 16.73 29.89
CA VAL A 158 34.43 17.00 29.74
C VAL A 158 34.14 17.79 28.46
N ALA A 159 34.98 18.77 28.10
CA ALA A 159 34.82 19.53 26.86
C ALA A 159 35.06 18.67 25.60
N ALA A 160 36.11 17.84 25.60
CA ALA A 160 36.41 16.92 24.52
C ALA A 160 35.30 15.88 24.33
N GLN A 161 34.76 15.33 25.41
CA GLN A 161 33.64 14.39 25.38
C GLN A 161 32.37 15.05 24.81
N LYS A 162 32.01 16.24 25.30
CA LYS A 162 30.85 16.99 24.77
C LYS A 162 31.01 17.32 23.28
N ALA A 163 32.22 17.67 22.84
CA ALA A 163 32.51 17.90 21.42
C ALA A 163 32.38 16.61 20.59
N GLN A 164 32.84 15.48 21.13
CA GLN A 164 32.71 14.18 20.47
C GLN A 164 31.25 13.72 20.36
N GLU A 165 30.46 13.85 21.42
CA GLU A 165 29.03 13.54 21.42
C GLU A 165 28.26 14.43 20.44
N ALA A 166 28.56 15.74 20.41
CA ALA A 166 27.96 16.66 19.45
C ALA A 166 28.32 16.30 17.99
N ALA A 167 29.58 15.93 17.73
CA ALA A 167 30.01 15.49 16.40
C ALA A 167 29.32 14.18 15.98
N GLN A 168 29.19 13.21 16.89
CA GLN A 168 28.46 11.96 16.65
C GLN A 168 26.96 12.21 16.40
N GLY A 169 26.34 13.10 17.18
CA GLY A 169 24.94 13.50 16.98
C GLY A 169 24.71 14.10 15.60
N GLN A 170 25.56 15.05 15.18
CA GLN A 170 25.47 15.66 13.85
C GLN A 170 25.71 14.64 12.72
N GLN A 171 26.60 13.67 12.90
CA GLN A 171 26.80 12.61 11.91
C GLN A 171 25.58 11.70 11.80
N GLN A 172 24.97 11.31 12.92
CA GLN A 172 23.76 10.49 12.92
C GLN A 172 22.58 11.23 12.28
N GLU A 173 22.42 12.52 12.54
CA GLU A 173 21.36 13.33 11.94
C GLU A 173 21.50 13.42 10.42
N LYS A 174 22.71 13.72 9.92
CA LYS A 174 22.98 13.73 8.47
C LYS A 174 22.73 12.39 7.79
N LEU A 175 23.03 11.28 8.46
CA LEU A 175 22.74 9.95 7.93
C LEU A 175 21.23 9.68 7.85
N LYS A 176 20.46 10.08 8.88
CA LYS A 176 18.99 9.96 8.88
C LYS A 176 18.37 10.80 7.77
N GLU A 177 18.76 12.06 7.64
CA GLU A 177 18.27 12.94 6.57
C GLU A 177 18.58 12.38 5.17
N ALA A 178 19.79 11.85 4.97
CA ALA A 178 20.17 11.23 3.70
C ALA A 178 19.36 9.95 3.39
N GLU A 179 19.06 9.14 4.42
CA GLU A 179 18.23 7.94 4.27
C GLU A 179 16.77 8.30 3.97
N GLU A 180 16.20 9.28 4.67
CA GLU A 180 14.84 9.78 4.42
C GLU A 180 14.70 10.35 3.01
N ARG A 181 15.69 11.13 2.57
CA ARG A 181 15.71 11.68 1.21
C ARG A 181 15.76 10.58 0.15
N ARG A 182 16.55 9.51 0.36
CA ARG A 182 16.59 8.36 -0.55
C ARG A 182 15.26 7.60 -0.61
N LYS A 183 14.60 7.42 0.54
CA LYS A 183 13.28 6.78 0.61
C LYS A 183 12.23 7.58 -0.15
N LEU A 184 12.22 8.90 -0.01
CA LEU A 184 11.28 9.77 -0.70
C LEU A 184 11.48 9.73 -2.24
N GLU A 185 12.72 9.80 -2.71
CA GLU A 185 13.04 9.71 -4.14
C GLU A 185 12.64 8.34 -4.73
N GLU A 186 12.82 7.25 -3.98
CA GLU A 186 12.41 5.92 -4.43
C GLU A 186 10.88 5.76 -4.48
N GLU A 187 10.16 6.27 -3.49
CA GLU A 187 8.70 6.27 -3.46
C GLU A 187 8.12 7.09 -4.63
N GLU A 188 8.69 8.26 -4.92
CA GLU A 188 8.26 9.09 -6.05
C GLU A 188 8.46 8.36 -7.39
N ARG A 189 9.62 7.71 -7.56
CA ARG A 189 9.90 6.90 -8.75
C ARG A 189 8.92 5.73 -8.89
N GLN A 190 8.57 5.07 -7.79
CA GLN A 190 7.58 3.99 -7.80
C GLN A 190 6.19 4.50 -8.19
N ARG A 191 5.75 5.63 -7.62
CA ARG A 191 4.47 6.27 -7.98
C ARG A 191 4.41 6.64 -9.46
N GLN A 192 5.47 7.23 -10.02
CA GLN A 192 5.55 7.55 -11.44
C GLN A 192 5.49 6.31 -12.35
N GLN A 193 6.17 5.22 -11.97
CA GLN A 193 6.12 3.97 -12.72
C GLN A 193 4.74 3.31 -12.66
N GLU A 194 4.08 3.34 -11.51
CA GLU A 194 2.73 2.80 -11.35
C GLU A 194 1.72 3.61 -12.18
N GLU A 195 1.80 4.94 -12.14
CA GLU A 195 0.93 5.82 -12.93
C GLU A 195 1.10 5.58 -14.45
N GLN A 196 2.35 5.47 -14.92
CA GLN A 196 2.61 5.12 -16.33
C GLN A 196 2.04 3.76 -16.71
N LYS A 197 2.17 2.74 -15.85
CA LYS A 197 1.59 1.42 -16.08
C LYS A 197 0.06 1.47 -16.11
N ARG A 198 -0.57 2.25 -15.22
CA ARG A 198 -2.03 2.43 -15.20
C ARG A 198 -2.52 3.09 -16.49
N LEU A 199 -1.83 4.14 -16.98
CA LEU A 199 -2.18 4.80 -18.22
C LEU A 199 -2.05 3.87 -19.44
N GLN A 200 -0.99 3.06 -19.50
CA GLN A 200 -0.79 2.08 -20.57
C GLN A 200 -1.87 0.98 -20.54
N ALA A 201 -2.19 0.45 -19.36
CA ALA A 201 -3.24 -0.56 -19.19
C ALA A 201 -4.62 -0.02 -19.58
N GLU A 202 -4.91 1.25 -19.26
CA GLU A 202 -6.16 1.90 -19.66
C GLU A 202 -6.24 2.12 -21.18
N GLN A 203 -5.16 2.57 -21.81
CA GLN A 203 -5.09 2.72 -23.26
C GLN A 203 -5.27 1.39 -23.99
N GLU A 204 -4.63 0.33 -23.49
CA GLU A 204 -4.75 -1.02 -24.06
C GLU A 204 -6.17 -1.56 -23.89
N ARG A 205 -6.77 -1.41 -22.69
CA ARG A 205 -8.17 -1.81 -22.46
C ARG A 205 -9.12 -1.08 -23.41
N LYS A 206 -8.91 0.22 -23.63
CA LYS A 206 -9.72 1.02 -24.55
C LYS A 206 -9.57 0.55 -26.00
N ARG A 207 -8.35 0.23 -26.45
CA ARG A 207 -8.12 -0.33 -27.80
C ARG A 207 -8.82 -1.68 -27.98
N GLN A 208 -8.73 -2.56 -26.99
CA GLN A 208 -9.39 -3.86 -27.04
C GLN A 208 -10.92 -3.72 -27.08
N GLU A 209 -11.48 -2.79 -26.30
CA GLU A 209 -12.92 -2.50 -26.32
C GLU A 209 -13.37 -1.96 -27.69
N GLU A 210 -12.61 -1.02 -28.28
CA GLU A 210 -12.86 -0.50 -29.62
C GLU A 210 -12.76 -1.60 -30.70
N GLU A 211 -11.78 -2.50 -30.62
CA GLU A 211 -11.64 -3.63 -31.55
C GLU A 211 -12.81 -4.62 -31.44
N ILE A 212 -13.23 -4.96 -30.22
CA ILE A 212 -14.38 -5.83 -29.98
C ILE A 212 -15.66 -5.17 -30.52
N ALA A 213 -15.84 -3.87 -30.29
CA ALA A 213 -16.99 -3.12 -30.81
C ALA A 213 -17.02 -3.11 -32.34
N GLN A 214 -15.89 -2.82 -33.00
CA GLN A 214 -15.77 -2.84 -34.46
C GLN A 214 -16.04 -4.24 -35.03
N ARG A 215 -15.50 -5.29 -34.39
CA ARG A 215 -15.74 -6.68 -34.81
C ARG A 215 -17.21 -7.08 -34.66
N ALA A 216 -17.87 -6.65 -33.58
CA ALA A 216 -19.29 -6.89 -33.37
C ALA A 216 -20.15 -6.16 -34.42
N GLU A 217 -19.81 -4.92 -34.74
CA GLU A 217 -20.50 -4.15 -35.78
C GLU A 217 -20.32 -4.76 -37.18
N ALA A 218 -19.08 -5.12 -37.54
CA ALA A 218 -18.78 -5.80 -38.80
C ALA A 218 -19.54 -7.13 -38.93
N SER A 219 -19.63 -7.91 -37.85
CA SER A 219 -20.39 -9.16 -37.83
C SER A 219 -21.90 -8.93 -38.03
N ARG A 220 -22.47 -7.90 -37.40
CA ARG A 220 -23.88 -7.53 -37.59
C ARG A 220 -24.18 -7.09 -39.03
N LEU A 221 -23.28 -6.30 -39.62
CA LEU A 221 -23.42 -5.85 -40.99
C LEU A 221 -23.33 -7.02 -41.98
N ALA A 222 -22.34 -7.91 -41.79
CA ALA A 222 -22.19 -9.11 -42.62
C ALA A 222 -23.40 -10.04 -42.54
N ALA A 223 -23.99 -10.21 -41.34
CA ALA A 223 -25.19 -11.01 -41.16
C ALA A 223 -26.40 -10.41 -41.90
N ARG A 224 -26.57 -9.09 -41.84
CA ARG A 224 -27.63 -8.39 -42.60
C ARG A 224 -27.44 -8.54 -44.10
N GLN A 225 -26.24 -8.31 -44.61
CA GLN A 225 -25.93 -8.47 -46.03
C GLN A 225 -26.16 -9.91 -46.50
N ALA A 226 -25.77 -10.91 -45.70
CA ALA A 226 -26.02 -12.32 -46.01
C ALA A 226 -27.53 -12.63 -46.07
N GLN A 227 -28.32 -12.08 -45.15
CA GLN A 227 -29.78 -12.25 -45.14
C GLN A 227 -30.44 -11.59 -46.36
N GLU A 228 -30.04 -10.38 -46.70
CA GLU A 228 -30.53 -9.65 -47.87
C GLU A 228 -30.15 -10.38 -49.17
N ALA A 229 -28.91 -10.85 -49.29
CA ALA A 229 -28.45 -11.62 -50.44
C ALA A 229 -29.22 -12.95 -50.58
N ALA A 230 -29.49 -13.66 -49.48
CA ALA A 230 -30.29 -14.88 -49.49
C ALA A 230 -31.74 -14.61 -49.90
N ALA A 231 -32.36 -13.54 -49.39
CA ALA A 231 -33.70 -13.15 -49.78
C ALA A 231 -33.79 -12.73 -51.26
N GLN A 232 -32.76 -12.05 -51.79
CA GLN A 232 -32.69 -11.70 -53.20
C GLN A 232 -32.52 -12.95 -54.08
N ALA A 233 -31.64 -13.87 -53.69
CA ALA A 233 -31.47 -15.14 -54.39
C ALA A 233 -32.77 -15.97 -54.42
N GLU A 234 -33.54 -15.98 -53.33
CA GLU A 234 -34.85 -16.67 -53.29
C GLU A 234 -35.86 -16.01 -54.23
N ARG A 235 -35.88 -14.66 -54.30
CA ARG A 235 -36.73 -13.91 -55.25
C ARG A 235 -36.33 -14.20 -56.70
N ASP A 236 -35.05 -14.16 -57.01
CA ASP A 236 -34.54 -14.40 -58.36
C ASP A 236 -34.83 -15.83 -58.81
N TRP A 237 -34.65 -16.81 -57.91
CA TRP A 237 -35.06 -18.20 -58.14
C TRP A 237 -36.56 -18.32 -58.42
N ILE A 238 -37.43 -17.73 -57.59
CA ILE A 238 -38.88 -17.73 -57.82
C ILE A 238 -39.24 -17.12 -59.18
N ASN A 239 -38.58 -16.02 -59.57
CA ASN A 239 -38.84 -15.31 -60.82
C ASN A 239 -38.35 -16.08 -62.06
N SER A 240 -37.30 -16.89 -61.91
CA SER A 240 -36.77 -17.73 -63.00
C SER A 240 -37.68 -18.90 -63.39
N ILE A 241 -38.62 -19.29 -62.53
CA ILE A 241 -39.53 -20.42 -62.77
C ILE A 241 -40.68 -19.97 -63.67
N PRO A 242 -40.86 -20.56 -64.88
CA PRO A 242 -41.97 -20.24 -65.77
C PRO A 242 -43.33 -20.46 -65.10
N LYS A 243 -44.29 -19.56 -65.32
CA LYS A 243 -45.63 -19.61 -64.71
C LYS A 243 -46.67 -20.18 -65.67
N GLY A 244 -47.75 -20.72 -65.11
CA GLY A 244 -48.87 -21.29 -65.84
C GLY A 244 -48.68 -22.77 -66.24
N PRO A 245 -49.59 -23.30 -67.06
CA PRO A 245 -49.67 -24.73 -67.37
C PRO A 245 -48.38 -25.31 -67.98
N GLU A 246 -47.71 -24.57 -68.86
CA GLU A 246 -46.43 -25.00 -69.46
C GLU A 246 -45.28 -25.05 -68.44
N GLY A 247 -45.29 -24.12 -67.48
CA GLY A 247 -44.38 -24.16 -66.34
C GLY A 247 -44.61 -25.41 -65.50
N VAL A 248 -45.87 -25.72 -65.18
CA VAL A 248 -46.26 -26.94 -64.45
C VAL A 248 -45.82 -28.19 -65.21
N ARG A 249 -46.06 -28.27 -66.53
CA ARG A 249 -45.63 -29.40 -67.38
C ARG A 249 -44.11 -29.58 -67.36
N THR A 250 -43.37 -28.47 -67.40
CA THR A 250 -41.89 -28.49 -67.31
C THR A 250 -41.42 -29.03 -65.97
N GLN A 251 -41.98 -28.54 -64.86
CA GLN A 251 -41.61 -29.00 -63.53
C GLN A 251 -42.03 -30.46 -63.28
N MET A 252 -43.13 -30.90 -63.88
CA MET A 252 -43.56 -32.29 -63.81
C MET A 252 -42.55 -33.25 -64.44
N LYS A 253 -41.99 -32.90 -65.61
CA LYS A 253 -40.91 -33.66 -66.24
C LYS A 253 -39.68 -33.75 -65.33
N ILE A 254 -39.32 -32.65 -64.67
CA ILE A 254 -38.18 -32.62 -63.72
C ILE A 254 -38.45 -33.53 -62.52
N ILE A 255 -39.67 -33.52 -61.95
CA ILE A 255 -40.05 -34.41 -60.84
C ILE A 255 -39.92 -35.87 -61.28
N LYS A 256 -40.48 -36.23 -62.45
CA LYS A 256 -40.41 -37.59 -63.01
C LYS A 256 -38.97 -38.05 -63.23
N GLN A 257 -38.09 -37.16 -63.71
CA GLN A 257 -36.67 -37.45 -63.87
C GLN A 257 -35.97 -37.61 -62.51
N SER A 258 -36.27 -36.75 -61.54
CA SER A 258 -35.65 -36.80 -60.20
C SER A 258 -36.07 -38.00 -59.36
N THR A 259 -37.18 -38.64 -59.73
CA THR A 259 -37.76 -39.81 -59.06
C THR A 259 -37.67 -41.08 -59.91
N GLN A 260 -36.87 -41.07 -60.99
CA GLN A 260 -36.78 -42.19 -61.92
C GLN A 260 -36.32 -43.50 -61.24
N ASP A 261 -35.48 -43.38 -60.21
CA ASP A 261 -34.88 -44.52 -59.49
C ASP A 261 -35.77 -45.03 -58.34
N ASP A 262 -36.81 -44.28 -57.99
CA ASP A 262 -37.76 -44.63 -56.91
C ASP A 262 -39.21 -44.50 -57.41
N PRO A 263 -39.78 -45.57 -57.98
CA PRO A 263 -41.15 -45.58 -58.48
C PRO A 263 -42.19 -45.23 -57.41
N GLN A 264 -41.94 -45.61 -56.16
CA GLN A 264 -42.87 -45.33 -55.06
C GLN A 264 -42.87 -43.84 -54.71
N ALA A 265 -41.69 -43.21 -54.64
CA ALA A 265 -41.60 -41.76 -54.46
C ALA A 265 -42.24 -41.01 -55.63
N LYS A 266 -42.04 -41.46 -56.87
CA LYS A 266 -42.69 -40.90 -58.05
C LYS A 266 -44.22 -40.92 -57.91
N THR A 267 -44.81 -42.09 -57.65
CA THR A 267 -46.27 -42.22 -57.48
C THR A 267 -46.77 -41.37 -56.32
N THR A 268 -46.07 -41.35 -55.19
CA THR A 268 -46.43 -40.56 -54.01
C THR A 268 -46.45 -39.06 -54.33
N ALA A 269 -45.40 -38.54 -54.96
CA ALA A 269 -45.30 -37.13 -55.33
C ALA A 269 -46.42 -36.70 -56.28
N LEU A 270 -46.66 -37.49 -57.32
CA LEU A 270 -47.69 -37.21 -58.31
C LEU A 270 -49.10 -37.25 -57.70
N GLN A 271 -49.40 -38.25 -56.89
CA GLN A 271 -50.70 -38.36 -56.20
C GLN A 271 -50.91 -37.23 -55.18
N ALA A 272 -49.88 -36.84 -54.45
CA ALA A 272 -49.97 -35.74 -53.49
C ALA A 272 -50.25 -34.41 -54.21
N LEU A 273 -49.59 -34.15 -55.35
CA LEU A 273 -49.86 -32.98 -56.19
C LEU A 273 -51.29 -33.00 -56.75
N LEU A 274 -51.74 -34.13 -57.30
CA LEU A 274 -53.10 -34.28 -57.81
C LEU A 274 -54.14 -34.02 -56.71
N THR A 275 -53.89 -34.53 -55.50
CA THR A 275 -54.75 -34.32 -54.34
C THR A 275 -54.87 -32.84 -54.00
N ILE A 276 -53.73 -32.13 -53.92
CA ILE A 276 -53.69 -30.69 -53.63
C ILE A 276 -54.52 -29.91 -54.66
N PHE A 277 -54.24 -30.07 -55.96
CA PHE A 277 -54.95 -29.32 -57.01
C PHE A 277 -56.43 -29.67 -57.07
N THR A 278 -56.80 -30.94 -56.85
CA THR A 278 -58.19 -31.38 -56.83
C THR A 278 -58.96 -30.77 -55.66
N GLN A 279 -58.37 -30.74 -54.46
CA GLN A 279 -58.99 -30.14 -53.28
C GLN A 279 -59.24 -28.65 -53.47
N ILE A 280 -58.26 -27.92 -54.03
CA ILE A 280 -58.41 -26.48 -54.30
C ILE A 280 -59.45 -26.24 -55.41
N ALA A 281 -59.44 -27.03 -56.48
CA ALA A 281 -60.41 -26.86 -57.58
C ALA A 281 -61.85 -27.15 -57.15
N GLN A 282 -62.05 -28.09 -56.21
CA GLN A 282 -63.36 -28.42 -55.65
C GLN A 282 -63.88 -27.37 -54.67
N LYS A 283 -62.98 -26.73 -53.91
CA LYS A 283 -63.32 -25.75 -52.86
C LYS A 283 -62.33 -24.57 -52.91
N PRO A 284 -62.41 -23.71 -53.94
CA PRO A 284 -61.45 -22.62 -54.13
C PRO A 284 -61.47 -21.60 -52.99
N GLU A 285 -62.59 -21.44 -52.30
CA GLU A 285 -62.78 -20.53 -51.17
C GLU A 285 -62.03 -20.99 -49.90
N GLU A 286 -61.77 -22.28 -49.74
CA GLU A 286 -61.16 -22.85 -48.54
C GLU A 286 -59.66 -22.53 -48.47
N ILE A 287 -59.30 -21.61 -47.57
CA ILE A 287 -57.93 -21.12 -47.38
C ILE A 287 -56.97 -22.26 -46.98
N ASN A 288 -57.45 -23.24 -46.22
CA ASN A 288 -56.59 -24.34 -45.74
C ASN A 288 -56.05 -25.22 -46.88
N PHE A 289 -56.80 -25.39 -47.98
CA PHE A 289 -56.29 -26.14 -49.14
C PHE A 289 -55.28 -25.34 -49.96
N ARG A 290 -55.35 -24.01 -49.89
CA ARG A 290 -54.46 -23.09 -50.62
C ARG A 290 -53.19 -22.75 -49.86
N ARG A 291 -53.11 -23.12 -48.57
CA ARG A 291 -51.96 -22.89 -47.68
C ARG A 291 -51.18 -24.18 -47.47
N ILE A 292 -50.01 -24.29 -48.08
CA ILE A 292 -49.12 -25.45 -47.94
C ILE A 292 -47.88 -25.02 -47.16
N ARG A 293 -47.75 -25.49 -45.92
CA ARG A 293 -46.59 -25.19 -45.06
C ARG A 293 -45.31 -25.79 -45.67
N ARG A 294 -44.30 -24.95 -45.92
CA ARG A 294 -43.04 -25.36 -46.55
C ARG A 294 -42.29 -26.43 -45.75
N ASP A 295 -42.34 -26.28 -44.43
CA ASP A 295 -41.58 -27.14 -43.50
C ASP A 295 -42.44 -28.30 -42.95
N HIS A 296 -43.61 -28.56 -43.54
CA HIS A 296 -44.46 -29.68 -43.11
C HIS A 296 -43.82 -31.02 -43.51
N PRO A 297 -43.60 -31.97 -42.57
CA PRO A 297 -42.87 -33.21 -42.85
C PRO A 297 -43.46 -34.01 -44.01
N LYS A 298 -44.79 -34.14 -44.06
CA LYS A 298 -45.47 -34.84 -45.15
C LYS A 298 -45.30 -34.13 -46.50
N PHE A 299 -45.34 -32.79 -46.51
CA PHE A 299 -45.09 -32.05 -47.75
C PHE A 299 -43.65 -32.26 -48.22
N HIS A 300 -42.67 -32.17 -47.31
CA HIS A 300 -41.28 -32.37 -47.64
C HIS A 300 -41.01 -33.79 -48.16
N GLN A 301 -41.57 -34.82 -47.51
CA GLN A 301 -41.43 -36.21 -47.90
C GLN A 301 -42.10 -36.50 -49.25
N ASP A 302 -43.32 -36.02 -49.45
CA ASP A 302 -44.11 -36.36 -50.63
C ASP A 302 -43.68 -35.54 -51.85
N ILE A 303 -43.35 -34.25 -51.68
CA ILE A 303 -43.15 -33.32 -52.80
C ILE A 303 -41.85 -32.50 -52.63
N GLY A 304 -41.68 -31.86 -51.48
CA GLY A 304 -40.71 -30.78 -51.27
C GLY A 304 -39.23 -31.17 -51.37
N ARG A 305 -38.88 -32.45 -51.18
CA ARG A 305 -37.52 -32.98 -51.34
C ARG A 305 -37.13 -33.26 -52.80
N HIS A 306 -38.12 -33.36 -53.71
CA HIS A 306 -37.89 -33.71 -55.10
C HIS A 306 -37.65 -32.46 -55.95
N LYS A 307 -36.67 -32.51 -56.86
CA LYS A 307 -36.41 -31.40 -57.78
C LYS A 307 -37.65 -31.15 -58.64
N GLY A 308 -38.07 -29.89 -58.76
CA GLY A 308 -39.29 -29.52 -59.45
C GLY A 308 -40.53 -29.53 -58.55
N GLY A 309 -40.51 -30.14 -57.36
CA GLY A 309 -41.69 -30.24 -56.48
C GLY A 309 -42.16 -28.89 -55.94
N ARG A 310 -41.23 -28.08 -55.41
CA ARG A 310 -41.52 -26.72 -54.93
C ARG A 310 -41.78 -25.78 -56.09
N GLU A 311 -40.98 -25.93 -57.15
CA GLU A 311 -41.04 -25.15 -58.36
C GLU A 311 -42.39 -25.33 -59.08
N LEU A 312 -42.99 -26.51 -59.01
CA LEU A 312 -44.30 -26.78 -59.62
C LEU A 312 -45.40 -25.97 -58.95
N LEU A 313 -45.41 -25.87 -57.61
CA LEU A 313 -46.35 -24.99 -56.91
C LEU A 313 -46.15 -23.52 -57.32
N ILE A 314 -44.88 -23.09 -57.39
CA ILE A 314 -44.52 -21.74 -57.84
C ILE A 314 -44.95 -21.50 -59.30
N ALA A 315 -44.80 -22.48 -60.18
CA ALA A 315 -45.22 -22.43 -61.57
C ALA A 315 -46.76 -22.35 -61.68
N ALA A 316 -47.47 -23.06 -60.82
CA ALA A 316 -48.93 -23.03 -60.74
C ALA A 316 -49.50 -21.73 -60.13
N GLY A 317 -48.63 -20.78 -59.71
CA GLY A 317 -49.04 -19.47 -59.21
C GLY A 317 -49.04 -19.32 -57.69
N PHE A 318 -48.58 -20.33 -56.94
CA PHE A 318 -48.38 -20.18 -55.50
C PHE A 318 -47.23 -19.22 -55.23
N LYS A 319 -47.41 -18.35 -54.24
CA LYS A 319 -46.37 -17.44 -53.75
C LYS A 319 -45.83 -17.98 -52.44
N LEU A 320 -44.51 -17.89 -52.26
CA LEU A 320 -43.92 -18.15 -50.95
C LEU A 320 -44.16 -16.94 -50.05
N GLN A 321 -44.90 -17.14 -48.96
CA GLN A 321 -45.25 -16.10 -47.99
C GLN A 321 -45.11 -16.63 -46.58
N THR A 322 -44.84 -15.74 -45.63
CA THR A 322 -44.86 -16.06 -44.21
C THR A 322 -46.26 -15.76 -43.68
N LEU A 323 -47.03 -16.80 -43.35
CA LEU A 323 -48.35 -16.68 -42.72
C LEU A 323 -48.22 -17.17 -41.28
N ASP A 324 -48.61 -16.35 -40.31
CA ASP A 324 -48.48 -16.66 -38.87
C ASP A 324 -47.05 -17.08 -38.47
N ASP A 325 -46.04 -16.34 -38.97
CA ASP A 325 -44.60 -16.65 -38.80
C ASP A 325 -44.14 -17.99 -39.38
N ILE A 326 -44.97 -18.66 -40.20
CA ILE A 326 -44.66 -19.94 -40.84
C ILE A 326 -44.52 -19.75 -42.36
N PRO A 327 -43.39 -20.15 -42.97
CA PRO A 327 -43.23 -20.08 -44.43
C PRO A 327 -44.16 -21.10 -45.11
N CYS A 328 -45.02 -20.59 -45.99
CA CYS A 328 -46.03 -21.36 -46.71
C CYS A 328 -46.02 -21.01 -48.19
N PHE A 329 -46.29 -21.99 -49.05
CA PHE A 329 -46.80 -21.72 -50.38
C PHE A 329 -48.27 -21.38 -50.26
N PHE A 330 -48.64 -20.19 -50.73
CA PHE A 330 -50.00 -19.68 -50.66
C PHE A 330 -50.49 -19.24 -52.04
N SER A 331 -51.63 -19.78 -52.46
CA SER A 331 -52.35 -19.31 -53.65
C SER A 331 -53.39 -18.28 -53.22
N LYS A 332 -53.08 -16.99 -53.43
CA LYS A 332 -53.95 -15.89 -53.03
C LYS A 332 -55.06 -15.70 -54.07
N GLU A 333 -56.31 -15.79 -53.62
CA GLU A 333 -57.47 -15.37 -54.42
C GLU A 333 -57.41 -13.87 -54.75
N PRO A 334 -57.72 -13.49 -55.99
CA PRO A 334 -58.24 -12.17 -56.28
C PRO A 334 -59.54 -11.94 -55.49
N ASP A 335 -59.74 -10.71 -55.02
CA ASP A 335 -60.94 -10.36 -54.29
C ASP A 335 -62.14 -10.34 -55.25
N LEU A 336 -63.08 -11.25 -55.02
CA LEU A 336 -64.19 -11.52 -55.95
C LEU A 336 -65.09 -10.28 -56.13
N GLU A 337 -65.23 -9.44 -55.10
CA GLU A 337 -66.07 -8.25 -55.16
C GLU A 337 -65.47 -7.14 -56.03
N THR A 338 -64.14 -7.10 -56.14
CA THR A 338 -63.42 -6.01 -56.81
C THR A 338 -62.77 -6.41 -58.13
N ASP A 339 -62.48 -7.70 -58.34
CA ASP A 339 -61.74 -8.22 -59.51
C ASP A 339 -62.26 -9.60 -59.97
N MET A 340 -63.47 -9.63 -60.55
CA MET A 340 -64.10 -10.85 -61.07
C MET A 340 -63.29 -11.48 -62.22
N ASP A 341 -62.74 -10.65 -63.11
CA ASP A 341 -61.93 -11.11 -64.23
C ASP A 341 -60.63 -11.78 -63.74
N GLY A 342 -59.96 -11.16 -62.75
CA GLY A 342 -58.81 -11.75 -62.10
C GLY A 342 -59.14 -13.08 -61.43
N TRP A 343 -60.27 -13.15 -60.72
CA TRP A 343 -60.75 -14.40 -60.10
C TRP A 343 -60.97 -15.51 -61.12
N SER A 344 -61.66 -15.20 -62.22
CA SER A 344 -61.93 -16.17 -63.30
C SER A 344 -60.64 -16.65 -63.93
N LEU A 345 -59.71 -15.74 -64.23
CA LEU A 345 -58.39 -16.09 -64.77
C LEU A 345 -57.57 -16.94 -63.79
N TRP A 346 -57.60 -16.64 -62.50
CA TRP A 346 -56.95 -17.46 -61.47
C TRP A 346 -57.54 -18.87 -61.42
N PHE A 347 -58.86 -19.00 -61.43
CA PHE A 347 -59.55 -20.28 -61.35
C PHE A 347 -59.37 -21.12 -62.62
N ASP A 348 -59.41 -20.50 -63.80
CA ASP A 348 -59.16 -21.18 -65.08
C ASP A 348 -57.71 -21.66 -65.18
N ASN A 349 -56.74 -20.87 -64.70
CA ASN A 349 -55.35 -21.31 -64.58
C ASN A 349 -55.22 -22.51 -63.63
N LEU A 350 -55.93 -22.50 -62.50
CA LEU A 350 -55.93 -23.62 -61.56
C LEU A 350 -56.46 -24.91 -62.23
N LYS A 351 -57.56 -24.82 -62.98
CA LYS A 351 -58.12 -25.96 -63.73
C LYS A 351 -57.17 -26.46 -64.81
N ALA A 352 -56.55 -25.55 -65.57
CA ALA A 352 -55.57 -25.90 -66.58
C ALA A 352 -54.34 -26.61 -65.95
N ASN A 353 -53.86 -26.13 -64.81
CA ASN A 353 -52.79 -26.78 -64.06
C ASN A 353 -53.20 -28.17 -63.56
N LEU A 354 -54.42 -28.33 -63.03
CA LEU A 354 -54.95 -29.63 -62.62
C LEU A 354 -55.03 -30.61 -63.79
N GLN A 355 -55.50 -30.15 -64.96
CA GLN A 355 -55.56 -30.98 -66.15
C GLN A 355 -54.16 -31.46 -66.58
N VAL A 356 -53.15 -30.58 -66.58
CA VAL A 356 -51.76 -30.99 -66.85
C VAL A 356 -51.27 -32.04 -65.85
N VAL A 357 -51.61 -31.90 -64.57
CA VAL A 357 -51.23 -32.89 -63.55
C VAL A 357 -51.92 -34.23 -63.79
N GLN A 358 -53.20 -34.23 -64.21
CA GLN A 358 -53.95 -35.44 -64.55
C GLN A 358 -53.36 -36.14 -65.78
N GLU A 359 -53.11 -35.40 -66.86
CA GLU A 359 -52.51 -35.89 -68.11
C GLU A 359 -51.12 -36.53 -67.88
N GLU A 360 -50.37 -36.03 -66.90
CA GLU A 360 -49.03 -36.54 -66.61
C GLU A 360 -49.04 -37.74 -65.63
N ILE A 361 -50.19 -38.07 -65.03
CA ILE A 361 -50.36 -39.24 -64.15
C ILE A 361 -50.88 -40.44 -64.93
N GLU A 362 -51.79 -40.20 -65.87
CA GLU A 362 -52.25 -41.17 -66.88
C GLU A 362 -51.10 -41.61 -67.80
#